data_AF-A0A3P7P3M3-F1
#
_entry.id   AF-A0A3P7P3M3-F1
#
_cell.length_a   1.000
_cell.length_b   1.000
_cell.length_c   1.000
_cell.angle_alpha   90.00
_cell.angle_beta   90.00
_cell.angle_gamma   90.00
#
_symmetry.space_group_name_H-M   'P 1'
#
loop_
_entity.id
_entity.type
_entity.pdbx_description
1 polymer ?
#
loop_
_entity_poly.entity_id
_entity_poly.type
_entity_poly.pdbx_seq_one_letter_code
_entity_poly.pdbx_strand_id
1 'polypeptide(L)'
;MQPELSQRIEACIQLNATYQSCFRKVKAKLKEDPEHPQFEVSENYIFGKFDTFCNRLKKIEDLATIVEDYAPLLKMKIENLESVVSTYKGMQDKMKKRSYDPTDQSKKEFNVDYEEFMNQRDGMEIQLSEFLNKSFSRPSSVRYYVVIKLGYLNYACKQLRLLSYFDRLKSTRIDLMGMYTLVLKTISRELEHTRNVYERQKDDPPIERNLTPVAGKIHWARHLLQRVQEPIEELNKRCPAILR
;
A
#
# COMPACT_ATOMS: atom_id res chain seq x y z
N MET A 1 -10.65 -17.04 -2.05
CA MET A 1 -11.39 -16.76 -3.31
C MET A 1 -10.42 -16.37 -4.41
N GLN A 2 -9.47 -15.47 -4.15
CA GLN A 2 -8.42 -15.07 -5.10
C GLN A 2 -7.51 -16.17 -5.69
N PRO A 3 -6.94 -17.12 -4.92
CA PRO A 3 -5.93 -18.02 -5.49
C PRO A 3 -6.50 -18.92 -6.58
N GLU A 4 -7.77 -19.33 -6.45
CA GLU A 4 -8.44 -20.14 -7.47
C GLU A 4 -8.75 -19.34 -8.73
N LEU A 5 -9.20 -18.08 -8.58
CA LEU A 5 -9.46 -17.20 -9.73
C LEU A 5 -8.17 -16.92 -10.51
N SER A 6 -7.11 -16.49 -9.82
CA SER A 6 -5.80 -16.24 -10.42
C SER A 6 -5.23 -17.51 -11.07
N GLN A 7 -5.31 -18.67 -10.42
CA GLN A 7 -4.86 -19.93 -11.02
C GLN A 7 -5.61 -20.28 -12.30
N ARG A 8 -6.93 -20.09 -12.34
CA ARG A 8 -7.73 -20.35 -13.55
C ARG A 8 -7.38 -19.38 -14.68
N ILE A 9 -7.23 -18.09 -14.36
CA ILE A 9 -6.83 -17.07 -15.32
C ILE A 9 -5.44 -17.38 -15.88
N GLU A 10 -4.49 -17.73 -15.02
CA GLU A 10 -3.14 -18.12 -15.41
C GLU A 10 -3.16 -19.38 -16.29
N ALA A 11 -3.96 -20.40 -15.94
CA ALA A 11 -4.13 -21.58 -16.78
C ALA A 11 -4.67 -21.23 -18.18
N CYS A 12 -5.63 -20.30 -18.29
CA CYS A 12 -6.13 -19.83 -19.59
C CYS A 12 -5.03 -19.11 -20.40
N ILE A 13 -4.23 -18.27 -19.75
CA ILE A 13 -3.12 -17.55 -20.39
C ILE A 13 -2.05 -18.54 -20.87
N GLN A 14 -1.69 -19.51 -20.04
CA GLN A 14 -0.74 -20.57 -20.37
C GLN A 14 -1.24 -21.46 -21.50
N LEU A 15 -2.54 -21.77 -21.53
CA LEU A 15 -3.16 -22.51 -22.63
C LEU A 15 -3.01 -21.76 -23.96
N ASN A 16 -3.31 -20.46 -23.99
CA ASN A 16 -3.13 -19.65 -25.19
C ASN A 16 -1.66 -19.57 -25.64
N ALA A 17 -0.74 -19.36 -24.69
CA ALA A 17 0.70 -19.34 -24.98
C ALA A 17 1.21 -20.69 -25.54
N THR A 18 0.76 -21.80 -24.96
CA THR A 18 1.11 -23.15 -25.40
C THR A 18 0.54 -23.43 -26.79
N TYR A 19 -0.72 -23.06 -27.03
CA TYR A 19 -1.37 -23.21 -28.33
C TYR A 19 -0.61 -22.45 -29.43
N GLN A 20 -0.24 -21.20 -29.19
CA GLN A 20 0.57 -20.40 -30.12
C GLN A 20 1.95 -21.02 -30.36
N SER A 21 2.61 -21.51 -29.30
CA SER A 21 3.92 -22.18 -29.41
C SER A 21 3.84 -23.43 -30.28
N CYS A 22 2.85 -24.29 -30.04
CA CYS A 22 2.62 -25.50 -30.82
C CYS A 22 2.32 -25.19 -32.29
N PHE A 23 1.46 -24.21 -32.57
CA PHE A 23 1.16 -23.79 -33.94
C PHE A 23 2.42 -23.32 -34.68
N ARG A 24 3.23 -22.46 -34.05
CA ARG A 24 4.48 -21.95 -34.64
C ARG A 24 5.49 -23.07 -34.90
N LYS A 25 5.59 -24.07 -34.01
CA LYS A 25 6.43 -25.26 -34.21
C LYS A 25 5.99 -26.07 -35.42
N VAL A 26 4.68 -26.32 -35.57
CA VAL A 26 4.15 -27.07 -36.73
C VAL A 26 4.37 -26.29 -38.02
N LYS A 27 4.10 -24.98 -38.02
CA LYS A 27 4.34 -24.10 -39.17
C LYS A 27 5.81 -24.04 -39.58
N ALA A 28 6.74 -24.06 -38.62
CA ALA A 28 8.17 -24.11 -38.91
C ALA A 28 8.58 -25.43 -39.58
N LYS A 29 8.10 -26.57 -39.08
CA LYS A 29 8.36 -27.89 -39.68
C LYS A 29 7.81 -28.00 -41.11
N LEU A 30 6.62 -27.46 -41.36
CA LEU A 30 6.04 -27.46 -42.71
C LEU A 30 6.89 -26.65 -43.71
N LYS A 31 7.54 -25.57 -43.27
CA LYS A 31 8.45 -24.82 -44.14
C LYS A 31 9.71 -25.60 -44.54
N GLU A 32 10.11 -26.59 -43.75
CA GLU A 32 11.27 -27.45 -44.05
C GLU A 32 10.95 -28.50 -45.13
N ASP A 33 9.67 -28.76 -45.40
CA ASP A 33 9.18 -29.70 -46.40
C ASP A 33 8.24 -28.99 -47.41
N PRO A 34 8.79 -28.42 -48.51
CA PRO A 34 8.02 -27.63 -49.46
C PRO A 34 7.03 -28.43 -50.30
N GLU A 35 7.14 -29.77 -50.33
CA GLU A 35 6.20 -30.62 -51.07
C GLU A 35 4.86 -30.77 -50.35
N HIS A 36 4.81 -30.44 -49.05
CA HIS A 36 3.58 -30.44 -48.26
C HIS A 36 2.84 -29.09 -48.30
N PRO A 37 1.49 -29.08 -48.24
CA PRO A 37 0.69 -27.86 -48.21
C PRO A 37 1.08 -26.94 -47.03
N GLN A 38 1.38 -25.68 -47.33
CA GLN A 38 1.78 -24.69 -46.33
C GLN A 38 0.57 -24.05 -45.63
N PHE A 39 0.74 -23.67 -44.37
CA PHE A 39 -0.25 -22.87 -43.65
C PHE A 39 -0.08 -21.37 -43.92
N GLU A 40 -0.84 -20.85 -44.89
CA GLU A 40 -0.96 -19.42 -45.18
C GLU A 40 -2.14 -18.76 -44.43
N VAL A 41 -2.38 -19.17 -43.19
CA VAL A 41 -3.42 -18.56 -42.35
C VAL A 41 -2.80 -17.45 -41.50
N SER A 42 -3.49 -16.31 -41.43
CA SER A 42 -3.11 -15.19 -40.56
C SER A 42 -3.15 -15.61 -39.09
N GLU A 43 -2.04 -15.40 -38.36
CA GLU A 43 -1.99 -15.66 -36.91
C GLU A 43 -3.03 -14.82 -36.15
N ASN A 44 -3.29 -13.60 -36.60
CA ASN A 44 -4.31 -12.73 -36.00
C ASN A 44 -5.72 -13.30 -36.15
N TYR A 45 -5.99 -14.01 -37.25
CA TYR A 45 -7.28 -14.67 -37.46
C TYR A 45 -7.48 -15.84 -36.49
N ILE A 46 -6.40 -16.56 -36.18
CA ILE A 46 -6.42 -17.74 -35.31
C ILE A 46 -6.44 -17.34 -33.83
N PHE A 47 -5.55 -16.44 -33.42
CA PHE A 47 -5.29 -16.12 -32.01
C PHE A 47 -5.97 -14.84 -31.53
N GLY A 48 -6.35 -13.92 -32.41
CA GLY A 48 -6.78 -12.57 -32.01
C GLY A 48 -7.94 -12.55 -31.00
N LYS A 49 -8.93 -13.44 -31.16
CA LYS A 49 -10.02 -13.62 -30.18
C LYS A 49 -9.51 -14.14 -28.85
N PHE A 50 -8.60 -15.11 -28.86
CA PHE A 50 -8.05 -15.72 -27.65
C PHE A 50 -7.12 -14.75 -26.90
N ASP A 51 -6.32 -13.97 -27.62
CA ASP A 51 -5.48 -12.91 -27.07
C ASP A 51 -6.32 -11.83 -26.40
N THR A 52 -7.38 -11.39 -27.08
CA THR A 52 -8.33 -10.43 -26.49
C THR A 52 -8.99 -10.99 -25.23
N PHE A 53 -9.18 -12.31 -25.15
CA PHE A 53 -9.82 -12.96 -24.00
C PHE A 53 -8.85 -13.01 -22.84
N CYS A 54 -7.60 -13.40 -23.09
CA CYS A 54 -6.54 -13.37 -22.10
C CYS A 54 -6.32 -11.95 -21.55
N ASN A 55 -6.33 -10.93 -22.42
CA ASN A 55 -6.21 -9.54 -21.99
C ASN A 55 -7.39 -9.10 -21.12
N ARG A 56 -8.60 -9.55 -21.45
CA ARG A 56 -9.80 -9.32 -20.65
C ARG A 56 -9.70 -9.97 -19.27
N LEU A 57 -9.23 -11.21 -19.20
CA LEU A 57 -9.04 -11.92 -17.94
C LEU A 57 -8.01 -11.23 -17.02
N LYS A 58 -6.89 -10.75 -17.58
CA LYS A 58 -5.91 -9.95 -16.81
C LYS A 58 -6.53 -8.72 -16.17
N LYS A 59 -7.35 -7.97 -16.93
CA LYS A 59 -8.08 -6.82 -16.38
C LYS A 59 -9.03 -7.21 -15.24
N ILE A 60 -9.69 -8.38 -15.33
CA ILE A 60 -10.57 -8.88 -14.27
C ILE A 60 -9.75 -9.24 -13.02
N GLU A 61 -8.60 -9.87 -13.20
CA GLU A 61 -7.66 -10.19 -12.13
C GLU A 61 -7.15 -8.92 -11.43
N ASP A 62 -6.77 -7.90 -12.20
CA ASP A 62 -6.33 -6.60 -11.68
C ASP A 62 -7.42 -5.96 -10.81
N LEU A 63 -8.66 -5.92 -11.30
CA LEU A 63 -9.81 -5.39 -10.56
C LEU A 63 -10.04 -6.14 -9.23
N ALA A 64 -9.99 -7.48 -9.26
CA ALA A 64 -10.16 -8.30 -8.07
C ALA A 64 -9.05 -8.05 -7.05
N THR A 65 -7.80 -7.98 -7.52
CA THR A 65 -6.61 -7.71 -6.71
C THR A 65 -6.65 -6.36 -6.04
N ILE A 66 -6.96 -5.30 -6.80
CA ILE A 66 -7.09 -3.95 -6.24
C ILE A 66 -8.19 -3.93 -5.17
N VAL A 67 -9.35 -4.55 -5.41
CA VAL A 67 -10.41 -4.56 -4.41
C VAL A 67 -9.97 -5.26 -3.12
N GLU A 68 -9.30 -6.41 -3.20
CA GLU A 68 -8.83 -7.10 -2.00
C GLU A 68 -7.73 -6.33 -1.27
N ASP A 69 -6.77 -5.76 -2.01
CA ASP A 69 -5.62 -5.06 -1.45
C ASP A 69 -5.99 -3.74 -0.75
N TYR A 70 -7.05 -3.06 -1.20
CA TYR A 70 -7.58 -1.87 -0.54
C TYR A 70 -8.69 -2.16 0.48
N ALA A 71 -9.11 -3.42 0.68
CA ALA A 71 -10.10 -3.79 1.70
C ALA A 71 -9.77 -3.31 3.13
N PRO A 72 -8.49 -3.23 3.57
CA PRO A 72 -8.15 -2.67 4.86
C PRO A 72 -8.60 -1.22 5.08
N LEU A 73 -8.82 -0.42 4.02
CA LEU A 73 -9.33 0.96 4.12
C LEU A 73 -10.63 1.03 4.92
N LEU A 74 -11.51 0.02 4.80
CA LEU A 74 -12.79 -0.02 5.51
C LEU A 74 -12.65 -0.13 7.03
N LYS A 75 -11.50 -0.63 7.51
CA LYS A 75 -11.21 -0.81 8.94
C LYS A 75 -10.36 0.33 9.51
N MET A 76 -9.85 1.22 8.65
CA MET A 76 -9.04 2.36 9.07
C MET A 76 -9.92 3.43 9.72
N LYS A 77 -9.79 3.57 11.04
CA LYS A 77 -10.46 4.62 11.82
C LYS A 77 -9.54 5.84 11.92
N ILE A 78 -9.33 6.52 10.80
CA ILE A 78 -8.47 7.70 10.70
C ILE A 78 -9.32 8.86 10.18
N GLU A 79 -9.33 9.96 10.91
CA GLU A 79 -10.00 11.21 10.50
C GLU A 79 -9.40 11.75 9.20
N ASN A 80 -10.24 12.34 8.35
CA ASN A 80 -9.87 12.92 7.04
C ASN A 80 -9.58 11.90 5.92
N LEU A 81 -10.03 10.65 6.07
CA LEU A 81 -10.01 9.63 5.01
C LEU A 81 -11.44 9.21 4.57
N GLU A 82 -12.47 9.90 5.03
CA GLU A 82 -13.86 9.55 4.78
C GLU A 82 -14.21 9.61 3.28
N SER A 83 -13.65 10.57 2.54
CA SER A 83 -13.84 10.66 1.08
C SER A 83 -13.25 9.44 0.37
N VAL A 84 -12.02 9.05 0.71
CA VAL A 84 -11.31 7.91 0.11
C VAL A 84 -12.07 6.62 0.39
N VAL A 85 -12.52 6.42 1.64
CA VAL A 85 -13.32 5.25 2.03
C VAL A 85 -14.67 5.23 1.30
N SER A 86 -15.30 6.39 1.10
CA SER A 86 -16.55 6.50 0.33
C SER A 86 -16.36 6.13 -1.14
N THR A 87 -15.32 6.67 -1.79
CA THR A 87 -14.96 6.34 -3.17
C THR A 87 -14.71 4.84 -3.33
N TYR A 88 -13.93 4.24 -2.43
CA TYR A 88 -13.66 2.80 -2.44
C TYR A 88 -14.93 1.95 -2.31
N LYS A 89 -15.85 2.33 -1.41
CA LYS A 89 -17.17 1.65 -1.30
C LYS A 89 -17.97 1.77 -2.59
N GLY A 90 -17.99 2.96 -3.19
CA GLY A 90 -18.64 3.19 -4.48
C GLY A 90 -18.07 2.31 -5.60
N MET A 91 -16.74 2.15 -5.65
CA MET A 91 -16.06 1.24 -6.56
C MET A 91 -16.48 -0.22 -6.35
N GLN A 92 -16.52 -0.69 -5.09
CA GLN A 92 -16.97 -2.04 -4.76
C GLN A 92 -18.44 -2.28 -5.16
N ASP A 93 -19.31 -1.31 -4.93
CA ASP A 93 -20.73 -1.43 -5.27
C ASP A 93 -20.96 -1.45 -6.78
N LYS A 94 -20.26 -0.58 -7.53
CA LYS A 94 -20.29 -0.58 -9.00
C LYS A 94 -19.80 -1.92 -9.56
N MET A 95 -18.72 -2.47 -9.01
CA MET A 95 -18.20 -3.77 -9.43
C MET A 95 -19.21 -4.91 -9.20
N LYS A 96 -19.99 -4.87 -8.11
CA LYS A 96 -20.97 -5.91 -7.77
C LYS A 96 -22.28 -5.79 -8.55
N LYS A 97 -22.68 -4.58 -8.96
CA LYS A 97 -23.98 -4.28 -9.58
C LYS A 97 -23.96 -4.31 -11.11
N ARG A 98 -22.89 -4.82 -11.74
CA ARG A 98 -22.78 -4.90 -13.21
C ARG A 98 -23.93 -5.72 -13.79
N SER A 99 -24.49 -5.24 -14.90
CA SER A 99 -25.63 -5.86 -15.61
C SER A 99 -25.21 -6.84 -16.72
N TYR A 100 -23.91 -7.04 -16.91
CA TYR A 100 -23.35 -7.84 -17.99
C TYR A 100 -22.27 -8.79 -17.46
N ASP A 101 -21.98 -9.85 -18.22
CA ASP A 101 -20.89 -10.78 -17.93
C ASP A 101 -19.53 -10.11 -18.21
N PRO A 102 -18.65 -9.93 -17.21
CA PRO A 102 -17.34 -9.32 -17.42
C PRO A 102 -16.44 -10.15 -18.34
N THR A 103 -16.68 -11.44 -18.54
CA THR A 103 -15.87 -12.30 -19.44
C THR A 103 -16.32 -12.22 -20.90
N ASP A 104 -17.50 -11.68 -21.18
CA ASP A 104 -18.03 -11.51 -22.53
C ASP A 104 -17.30 -10.37 -23.28
N GLN A 105 -16.57 -10.74 -24.33
CA GLN A 105 -15.79 -9.81 -25.16
C GLN A 105 -16.65 -8.88 -26.01
N SER A 106 -17.90 -9.25 -26.28
CA SER A 106 -18.82 -8.41 -27.07
C SER A 106 -19.22 -7.14 -26.30
N LYS A 107 -19.14 -7.19 -24.96
CA LYS A 107 -19.47 -6.09 -24.06
C LYS A 107 -18.31 -5.11 -23.96
N LYS A 108 -18.44 -4.00 -24.70
CA LYS A 108 -17.48 -2.90 -24.73
C LYS A 108 -17.55 -2.06 -23.46
N GLU A 109 -18.70 -2.07 -22.79
CA GLU A 109 -19.00 -1.37 -21.54
C GLU A 109 -17.98 -1.68 -20.45
N PHE A 110 -17.51 -2.91 -20.35
CA PHE A 110 -16.46 -3.27 -19.41
C PHE A 110 -15.16 -2.49 -19.58
N ASN A 111 -14.73 -2.21 -20.81
CA ASN A 111 -13.50 -1.45 -20.98
C ASN A 111 -13.68 -0.03 -20.42
N VAL A 112 -14.86 0.55 -20.62
CA VAL A 112 -15.20 1.86 -20.03
C VAL A 112 -15.21 1.78 -18.50
N ASP A 113 -15.90 0.80 -17.94
CA ASP A 113 -15.98 0.60 -16.48
C ASP A 113 -14.61 0.30 -15.85
N TYR A 114 -13.75 -0.43 -16.57
CA TYR A 114 -12.38 -0.72 -16.15
C TYR A 114 -11.54 0.57 -16.09
N GLU A 115 -11.55 1.38 -17.15
CA GLU A 115 -10.82 2.65 -17.15
C GLU A 115 -11.36 3.60 -16.08
N GLU A 116 -12.68 3.67 -15.88
CA GLU A 116 -13.28 4.47 -14.80
C GLU A 116 -12.83 4.00 -13.42
N PHE A 117 -12.81 2.68 -13.19
CA PHE A 117 -12.31 2.10 -11.94
C PHE A 117 -10.83 2.45 -11.71
N MET A 118 -10.00 2.36 -12.73
CA MET A 118 -8.57 2.69 -12.64
C MET A 118 -8.36 4.17 -12.34
N ASN A 119 -9.13 5.07 -12.98
CA ASN A 119 -9.11 6.51 -12.68
C ASN A 119 -9.54 6.80 -11.23
N GLN A 120 -10.57 6.11 -10.72
CA GLN A 120 -10.99 6.25 -9.32
C GLN A 120 -9.92 5.75 -8.35
N ARG A 121 -9.27 4.62 -8.65
CA ARG A 121 -8.12 4.11 -7.89
C ARG A 121 -6.99 5.13 -7.85
N ASP A 122 -6.62 5.70 -9.00
CA ASP A 122 -5.54 6.68 -9.10
C ASP A 122 -5.86 7.95 -8.30
N GLY A 123 -7.10 8.44 -8.38
CA GLY A 123 -7.57 9.58 -7.58
C GLY A 123 -7.56 9.30 -6.07
N MET A 124 -7.88 8.08 -5.65
CA MET A 124 -7.75 7.67 -4.25
C MET A 124 -6.29 7.63 -3.79
N GLU A 125 -5.38 7.15 -4.62
CA GLU A 125 -3.95 7.11 -4.27
C GLU A 125 -3.33 8.49 -4.12
N ILE A 126 -3.73 9.45 -4.97
CA ILE A 126 -3.33 10.84 -4.82
C ILE A 126 -3.79 11.38 -3.47
N GLN A 127 -5.07 11.21 -3.12
CA GLN A 127 -5.62 11.65 -1.83
C GLN A 127 -4.92 10.99 -0.64
N LEU A 128 -4.64 9.69 -0.71
CA LEU A 128 -3.90 8.96 0.33
C LEU A 128 -2.47 9.49 0.49
N SER A 129 -1.79 9.76 -0.63
CA SER A 129 -0.43 10.32 -0.63
C SER A 129 -0.40 11.72 -0.05
N GLU A 130 -1.31 12.60 -0.46
CA GLU A 130 -1.45 13.95 0.08
C GLU A 130 -1.76 13.94 1.58
N PHE A 131 -2.67 13.07 2.00
CA PHE A 131 -2.99 12.88 3.41
C PHE A 131 -1.77 12.47 4.23
N LEU A 132 -0.99 11.49 3.75
CA LEU A 132 0.26 11.10 4.42
C LEU A 132 1.26 12.23 4.46
N ASN A 133 1.53 12.88 3.33
CA ASN A 133 2.46 14.01 3.26
C ASN A 133 2.06 15.12 4.25
N LYS A 134 0.78 15.46 4.33
CA LYS A 134 0.24 16.45 5.27
C LYS A 134 0.36 15.99 6.73
N SER A 135 0.14 14.70 7.00
CA SER A 135 0.26 14.12 8.34
C SER A 135 1.70 14.09 8.85
N PHE A 136 2.67 14.04 7.93
CA PHE A 136 4.11 13.99 8.23
C PHE A 136 4.80 15.35 8.10
N SER A 137 4.12 16.33 7.52
CA SER A 137 4.58 17.71 7.44
C SER A 137 4.89 18.27 8.83
N ARG A 138 5.89 19.15 8.91
CA ARG A 138 6.32 19.74 10.18
C ARG A 138 5.11 20.39 10.88
N PRO A 139 4.86 20.07 12.16
CA PRO A 139 3.91 20.84 12.95
C PRO A 139 4.35 22.31 12.95
N SER A 140 3.42 23.25 12.90
CA SER A 140 3.71 24.67 13.14
C SER A 140 4.43 24.84 14.49
N SER A 141 5.25 25.87 14.64
CA SER A 141 6.06 26.14 15.85
C SER A 141 5.28 25.97 17.17
N VAL A 142 4.01 26.41 17.18
CA VAL A 142 3.10 26.28 18.33
C VAL A 142 2.68 24.83 18.59
N ARG A 143 2.31 24.07 17.54
CA ARG A 143 1.95 22.65 17.67
C ARG A 143 3.17 21.78 18.01
N TYR A 144 4.33 22.14 17.50
CA TYR A 144 5.61 21.54 17.84
C TYR A 144 5.94 21.72 19.33
N TYR A 145 5.73 22.93 19.87
CA TYR A 145 5.89 23.23 21.29
C TYR A 145 4.92 22.42 22.17
N VAL A 146 3.64 22.34 21.81
CA VAL A 146 2.63 21.57 22.56
C VAL A 146 2.89 20.06 22.49
N VAL A 147 3.22 19.52 21.32
CA VAL A 147 3.43 18.07 21.12
C VAL A 147 4.72 17.59 21.77
N ILE A 148 5.82 18.33 21.62
CA ILE A 148 7.14 17.89 22.09
C ILE A 148 7.43 18.37 23.52
N LYS A 149 7.13 19.64 23.85
CA LYS A 149 7.54 20.26 25.12
C LYS A 149 6.58 20.01 26.29
N LEU A 150 5.29 19.78 26.03
CA LEU A 150 4.34 19.41 27.09
C LEU A 150 4.34 17.90 27.40
N GLY A 151 5.21 17.11 26.78
CA GLY A 151 5.39 15.71 27.17
C GLY A 151 4.33 14.72 26.66
N TYR A 152 3.26 15.19 26.01
CA TYR A 152 2.05 14.39 25.80
C TYR A 152 2.05 13.43 24.59
N LEU A 153 2.96 13.55 23.61
CA LEU A 153 2.89 12.71 22.40
C LEU A 153 4.28 12.31 21.87
N ASN A 154 4.50 11.00 21.82
CA ASN A 154 5.56 10.37 21.05
C ASN A 154 5.19 10.48 19.55
N TYR A 155 5.63 11.57 18.90
CA TYR A 155 5.17 11.93 17.55
C TYR A 155 5.66 10.90 16.53
N ALA A 156 6.87 10.36 16.71
CA ALA A 156 7.36 9.23 15.94
C ALA A 156 6.46 7.99 16.09
N CYS A 157 6.03 7.62 17.30
CA CYS A 157 5.09 6.50 17.48
C CYS A 157 3.74 6.74 16.79
N LYS A 158 3.24 7.98 16.77
CA LYS A 158 2.00 8.30 16.05
C LYS A 158 2.18 8.12 14.54
N GLN A 159 3.33 8.53 14.00
CA GLN A 159 3.68 8.33 12.59
C GLN A 159 3.83 6.84 12.24
N LEU A 160 4.52 6.06 13.09
CA LEU A 160 4.66 4.61 12.93
C LEU A 160 3.30 3.89 12.95
N ARG A 161 2.43 4.26 13.90
CA ARG A 161 1.07 3.73 13.95
C ARG A 161 0.29 4.10 12.70
N LEU A 162 0.49 5.29 12.13
CA LEU A 162 -0.15 5.67 10.89
C LEU A 162 0.33 4.79 9.73
N LEU A 163 1.65 4.63 9.55
CA LEU A 163 2.23 3.77 8.51
C LEU A 163 1.76 2.32 8.62
N SER A 164 1.51 1.84 9.84
CA SER A 164 0.99 0.48 10.08
C SER A 164 -0.31 0.14 9.36
N TYR A 165 -1.12 1.16 9.05
CA TYR A 165 -2.34 0.98 8.29
C TYR A 165 -2.06 0.91 6.78
N PHE A 166 -1.08 1.69 6.32
CA PHE A 166 -0.68 1.75 4.91
C PHE A 166 0.14 0.52 4.50
N ASP A 167 0.92 -0.08 5.41
CA ASP A 167 1.61 -1.36 5.18
C ASP A 167 0.63 -2.49 4.77
N ARG A 168 -0.65 -2.36 5.15
CA ARG A 168 -1.69 -3.35 4.83
C ARG A 168 -2.24 -3.18 3.41
N LEU A 169 -2.00 -2.03 2.78
CA LEU A 169 -2.48 -1.71 1.43
C LEU A 169 -1.46 -2.21 0.40
N LYS A 170 -1.55 -3.48 0.00
CA LYS A 170 -0.50 -4.13 -0.81
C LYS A 170 -0.32 -3.54 -2.21
N SER A 171 -1.40 -3.13 -2.86
CA SER A 171 -1.39 -2.49 -4.19
C SER A 171 -1.06 -0.99 -4.15
N THR A 172 -0.66 -0.44 -3.00
CA THR A 172 -0.35 1.00 -2.91
C THR A 172 0.96 1.33 -3.63
N ARG A 173 0.94 2.41 -4.41
CA ARG A 173 2.13 3.00 -5.05
C ARG A 173 2.81 4.07 -4.18
N ILE A 174 2.42 4.19 -2.92
CA ILE A 174 3.02 5.13 -1.98
C ILE A 174 4.42 4.66 -1.57
N ASP A 175 5.40 5.56 -1.60
CA ASP A 175 6.75 5.30 -1.09
C ASP A 175 6.79 5.20 0.44
N LEU A 176 6.44 4.03 0.96
CA LEU A 176 6.46 3.77 2.41
C LEU A 176 7.88 3.81 2.98
N MET A 177 8.90 3.40 2.22
CA MET A 177 10.29 3.42 2.69
C MET A 177 10.81 4.84 2.87
N GLY A 178 10.49 5.75 1.95
CA GLY A 178 10.73 7.18 2.12
C GLY A 178 10.02 7.75 3.35
N MET A 179 8.79 7.30 3.61
CA MET A 179 8.05 7.70 4.81
C MET A 179 8.71 7.20 6.10
N TYR A 180 9.15 5.93 6.17
CA TYR A 180 9.92 5.42 7.30
C TYR A 180 11.22 6.19 7.52
N THR A 181 11.88 6.65 6.45
CA THR A 181 13.09 7.48 6.54
C THR A 181 12.78 8.83 7.19
N LEU A 182 11.62 9.41 6.89
CA LEU A 182 11.15 10.64 7.53
C LEU A 182 10.81 10.43 9.01
N VAL A 183 10.29 9.25 9.40
CA VAL A 183 10.11 8.87 10.80
C VAL A 183 11.47 8.79 11.51
N LEU A 184 12.47 8.16 10.90
CA LEU A 184 13.81 8.06 11.50
C LEU A 184 14.39 9.46 11.80
N LYS A 185 14.28 10.41 10.86
CA LYS A 185 14.65 11.82 11.08
C LYS A 185 13.86 12.48 12.20
N THR A 186 12.64 12.03 12.45
CA THR A 186 11.80 12.51 13.55
C THR A 186 12.28 11.93 14.88
N ILE A 187 12.58 10.63 14.93
CA ILE A 187 13.17 9.96 16.09
C ILE A 187 14.49 10.63 16.49
N SER A 188 15.38 10.93 15.53
CA SER A 188 16.65 11.61 15.83
C SER A 188 16.44 12.98 16.49
N ARG A 189 15.42 13.74 16.05
CA ARG A 189 15.08 15.04 16.66
C ARG A 189 14.48 14.89 18.05
N GLU A 190 13.60 13.92 18.25
CA GLU A 190 13.00 13.63 19.55
C GLU A 190 14.04 13.11 20.56
N LEU A 191 15.00 12.32 20.10
CA LEU A 191 16.15 11.85 20.88
C LEU A 191 17.00 13.04 21.35
N GLU A 192 17.41 13.92 20.42
CA GLU A 192 18.21 15.09 20.76
C GLU A 192 17.46 16.04 21.70
N HIS A 193 16.15 16.22 21.51
CA HIS A 193 15.33 16.97 22.45
C HIS A 193 15.31 16.32 23.84
N THR A 194 15.11 15.01 23.92
CA THR A 194 15.07 14.27 25.19
C THR A 194 16.40 14.34 25.92
N ARG A 195 17.52 14.23 25.19
CA ARG A 195 18.87 14.44 25.71
C ARG A 195 19.02 15.84 26.32
N ASN A 196 18.60 16.88 25.60
CA ASN A 196 18.69 18.26 26.09
C ASN A 196 17.82 18.49 27.34
N VAL A 197 16.64 17.87 27.43
CA VAL A 197 15.81 17.90 28.65
C VAL A 197 16.51 17.20 29.80
N TYR A 198 17.06 16.02 29.56
CA TYR A 198 17.78 15.25 30.56
C TYR A 198 18.96 16.05 31.14
N GLU A 199 19.84 16.58 30.30
CA GLU A 199 21.02 17.33 30.75
C GLU A 199 20.68 18.57 31.56
N ARG A 200 19.57 19.26 31.22
CA ARG A 200 19.15 20.48 31.92
C ARG A 200 18.49 20.22 33.27
N GLN A 201 17.87 19.06 33.45
CA GLN A 201 16.98 18.78 34.59
C GLN A 201 17.45 17.61 35.45
N LYS A 202 18.55 16.92 35.12
CA LYS A 202 19.02 15.73 35.85
C LYS A 202 19.24 15.94 37.35
N ASP A 203 19.67 17.14 37.75
CA ASP A 203 19.97 17.46 39.14
C ASP A 203 18.69 17.75 39.95
N ASP A 204 17.72 18.42 39.34
CA ASP A 204 16.42 18.77 39.93
C ASP A 204 15.28 18.59 38.91
N PRO A 205 14.85 17.33 38.64
CA PRO A 205 13.84 17.06 37.65
C PRO A 205 12.44 17.35 38.17
N PRO A 206 11.48 17.63 37.27
CA PRO A 206 10.08 17.75 37.67
C PRO A 206 9.57 16.41 38.23
N ILE A 207 9.11 16.44 39.49
CA ILE A 207 8.59 15.26 40.19
C ILE A 207 7.06 15.35 40.28
N GLU A 208 6.39 14.24 40.00
CA GLU A 208 4.93 14.15 40.14
C GLU A 208 4.49 14.30 41.59
N ARG A 209 3.27 14.81 41.77
CA ARG A 209 2.66 14.92 43.11
C ARG A 209 2.57 13.53 43.74
N ASN A 210 2.85 13.45 45.04
CA ASN A 210 2.83 12.23 45.87
C ASN A 210 4.03 11.26 45.70
N LEU A 211 5.06 11.62 44.93
CA LEU A 211 6.32 10.85 44.91
C LEU A 211 7.35 11.43 45.87
N THR A 212 8.12 10.57 46.54
CA THR A 212 9.30 11.01 47.31
C THR A 212 10.39 11.51 46.35
N PRO A 213 11.29 12.41 46.78
CA PRO A 213 12.29 13.00 45.89
C PRO A 213 13.12 11.97 45.12
N VAL A 214 13.59 10.92 45.79
CA VAL A 214 14.40 9.87 45.15
C VAL A 214 13.57 9.05 44.16
N ALA A 215 12.36 8.63 44.54
CA ALA A 215 11.48 7.86 43.67
C ALA A 215 11.05 8.67 42.44
N GLY A 216 10.79 9.97 42.61
CA GLY A 216 10.46 10.90 41.54
C GLY A 216 11.57 11.05 40.51
N LYS A 217 12.83 11.23 40.96
CA LYS A 217 14.00 11.30 40.06
C LYS A 217 14.17 10.02 39.23
N ILE A 218 14.02 8.86 39.87
CA ILE A 218 14.12 7.55 39.19
C ILE A 218 12.97 7.40 38.17
N HIS A 219 11.75 7.75 38.55
CA HIS A 219 10.58 7.65 37.68
C HIS A 219 10.74 8.54 36.44
N TRP A 220 11.15 9.80 36.62
CA TRP A 220 11.39 10.73 35.53
C TRP A 220 12.46 10.22 34.54
N ALA A 221 13.60 9.71 35.04
CA ALA A 221 14.64 9.17 34.19
C ALA A 221 14.17 7.94 33.39
N ARG A 222 13.41 7.03 34.02
CA ARG A 222 12.81 5.87 33.34
C ARG A 222 11.79 6.29 32.28
N HIS A 223 10.96 7.28 32.57
CA HIS A 223 9.99 7.82 31.63
C HIS A 223 10.67 8.40 30.38
N LEU A 224 11.76 9.16 30.54
CA LEU A 224 12.55 9.67 29.41
C LEU A 224 13.19 8.54 28.59
N LEU A 225 13.72 7.51 29.25
CA LEU A 225 14.28 6.34 28.58
C LEU A 225 13.22 5.60 27.75
N GLN A 226 12.07 5.29 28.36
CA GLN A 226 10.97 4.61 27.68
C GLN A 226 10.49 5.39 26.45
N ARG A 227 10.39 6.71 26.56
CA ARG A 227 9.99 7.60 25.46
C ARG A 227 10.92 7.51 24.25
N VAL A 228 12.21 7.28 24.47
CA VAL A 228 13.20 7.12 23.39
C VAL A 228 13.21 5.69 22.85
N GLN A 229 13.06 4.68 23.71
CA GLN A 229 13.12 3.27 23.33
C GLN A 229 11.91 2.83 22.50
N GLU A 230 10.70 3.20 22.91
CA GLU A 230 9.45 2.78 22.27
C GLU A 230 9.41 3.01 20.74
N PRO A 231 9.73 4.20 20.20
CA PRO A 231 9.69 4.42 18.75
C PRO A 231 10.81 3.69 18.01
N ILE A 232 11.97 3.47 18.66
CA ILE A 232 13.10 2.72 18.08
C ILE A 232 12.74 1.25 17.98
N GLU A 233 12.18 0.67 19.04
CA GLU A 233 11.73 -0.73 19.04
C GLU A 233 10.63 -0.96 18.02
N GLU A 234 9.66 -0.06 17.94
CA GLU A 234 8.56 -0.16 16.98
C GLU A 234 9.05 0.00 15.53
N LEU A 235 10.01 0.91 15.29
CA LEU A 235 10.66 1.04 13.98
C LEU A 235 11.45 -0.22 13.62
N ASN A 236 12.20 -0.80 14.55
CA ASN A 236 12.97 -2.03 14.32
C ASN A 236 12.07 -3.24 14.02
N LYS A 237 10.92 -3.34 14.69
CA LYS A 237 9.93 -4.41 14.42
C LYS A 237 9.32 -4.30 13.03
N ARG A 238 9.11 -3.07 12.52
CA ARG A 238 8.40 -2.82 11.25
C ARG A 238 9.33 -2.78 10.06
N CYS A 239 10.45 -2.07 10.19
CA CYS A 239 11.39 -1.81 9.11
C CYS A 239 12.83 -1.91 9.64
N PRO A 240 13.32 -3.13 9.96
CA PRO A 240 14.68 -3.30 10.47
C PRO A 240 15.76 -2.87 9.47
N ALA A 241 15.44 -2.87 8.17
CA ALA A 241 16.37 -2.47 7.11
C ALA A 241 16.80 -1.00 7.19
N ILE A 242 16.00 -0.14 7.81
CA ILE A 242 16.30 1.30 7.88
C ILE A 242 17.30 1.68 8.98
N LEU A 243 17.57 0.74 9.89
CA LEU A 243 18.49 0.92 11.01
C LEU A 243 19.88 0.32 10.73
N ARG A 244 20.10 -0.22 9.53
CA ARG A 244 21.36 -0.82 9.10
C ARG A 244 22.22 0.14 8.29
#